data_AF-A0A1Y1L8W1-F1
#
_entry.id   AF-A0A1Y1L8W1-F1
#
_cell.length_a   1.000
_cell.length_b   1.000
_cell.length_c   1.000
_cell.angle_alpha   90.00
_cell.angle_beta   90.00
_cell.angle_gamma   90.00
#
_symmetry.space_group_name_H-M   'P 1'
#
loop_
_entity.id
_entity.type
_entity.pdbx_description
1 polymer ?
#
loop_
_entity_poly.entity_id
_entity_poly.type
_entity_poly.pdbx_seq_one_letter_code
_entity_poly.pdbx_strand_id
1 'polypeptide(L)'
;MDIPAGAVKLSEVFDNTCPFKNRISDWNDVIYLPYSSGTTGLFKCIELTNGNLVSTIHHISVPEFRIQTLTDGNNQDVFPAILPMHHIFGIHTVLENLTLGCKAITIPKFNKETFIDVLENEKLTHCYLAPPLSIAIVILPQLIFGFQCNY
;
A
#
# COMPACT_ATOMS: atom_id res chain seq x y z
N MET A 1 -17.18 -6.28 -14.14
CA MET A 1 -16.11 -5.38 -14.63
C MET A 1 -15.06 -6.26 -15.24
N ASP A 2 -14.68 -6.02 -16.48
CA ASP A 2 -13.65 -6.81 -17.14
C ASP A 2 -12.28 -6.53 -16.51
N ILE A 3 -11.46 -7.57 -16.42
CA ILE A 3 -10.17 -7.50 -15.73
C ILE A 3 -9.14 -6.88 -16.69
N PRO A 4 -8.35 -5.89 -16.24
CA PRO A 4 -7.31 -5.30 -17.07
C PRO A 4 -6.37 -6.36 -17.66
N ALA A 5 -5.93 -6.17 -18.90
CA ALA A 5 -5.03 -7.09 -19.56
C ALA A 5 -3.74 -7.30 -18.71
N GLY A 6 -3.42 -8.56 -18.41
CA GLY A 6 -2.27 -8.93 -17.58
C GLY A 6 -2.52 -8.93 -16.07
N ALA A 7 -3.70 -8.50 -15.60
CA ALA A 7 -4.06 -8.61 -14.19
C ALA A 7 -4.53 -10.04 -13.85
N VAL A 8 -4.01 -10.57 -12.74
CA VAL A 8 -4.45 -11.84 -12.16
C VAL A 8 -5.55 -11.54 -11.14
N LYS A 9 -6.65 -12.31 -11.15
CA LYS A 9 -7.67 -12.16 -10.12
C LYS A 9 -7.07 -12.45 -8.77
N LEU A 10 -7.33 -11.59 -7.78
CA LEU A 10 -6.88 -11.85 -6.41
C LEU A 10 -7.38 -13.21 -5.88
N SER A 11 -8.57 -13.64 -6.29
CA SER A 11 -9.10 -14.98 -5.98
C SER A 11 -8.20 -16.10 -6.52
N GLU A 12 -7.66 -15.97 -7.73
CA GLU A 12 -6.75 -16.97 -8.33
C GLU A 12 -5.41 -17.01 -7.60
N VAL A 13 -4.95 -15.87 -7.07
CA VAL A 13 -3.77 -15.84 -6.19
C VAL A 13 -4.05 -16.60 -4.90
N PHE A 14 -5.17 -16.33 -4.24
CA PHE A 14 -5.54 -17.02 -2.99
C PHE A 14 -5.80 -18.51 -3.19
N ASP A 15 -6.38 -18.91 -4.32
CA ASP A 15 -6.57 -20.32 -4.66
C ASP A 15 -5.24 -21.07 -4.79
N ASN A 16 -4.12 -20.40 -5.05
CA ASN A 16 -2.82 -21.06 -5.15
C ASN A 16 -1.92 -20.87 -3.93
N THR A 17 -2.23 -19.89 -3.07
CA THR A 17 -1.34 -19.46 -1.98
C THR A 17 -1.95 -19.58 -0.59
N CYS A 18 -3.28 -19.65 -0.45
CA CYS A 18 -3.94 -19.75 0.85
C CYS A 18 -3.90 -21.19 1.37
N PRO A 19 -3.21 -21.48 2.50
CA PRO A 19 -3.17 -22.82 3.07
C PRO A 19 -4.50 -23.24 3.73
N PHE A 20 -5.46 -22.31 3.90
CA PHE A 20 -6.69 -22.53 4.66
C PHE A 20 -7.97 -22.27 3.84
N LYS A 21 -8.04 -22.80 2.61
CA LYS A 21 -9.15 -22.57 1.66
C LYS A 21 -10.57 -22.85 2.19
N ASN A 22 -10.70 -23.76 3.16
CA ASN A 22 -12.00 -24.21 3.69
C ASN A 22 -12.32 -23.64 5.09
N ARG A 23 -11.49 -22.72 5.60
CA ARG A 23 -11.74 -22.11 6.90
C ARG A 23 -12.60 -20.87 6.73
N ILE A 24 -13.74 -20.84 7.40
CA ILE A 24 -14.54 -19.62 7.57
C ILE A 24 -13.79 -18.72 8.55
N SER A 25 -13.44 -17.51 8.13
CA SER A 25 -12.79 -16.51 8.99
C SER A 25 -13.82 -15.78 9.86
N ASP A 26 -13.44 -15.52 11.11
CA ASP A 26 -14.16 -14.70 12.06
C ASP A 26 -13.52 -13.30 12.19
N TRP A 27 -14.30 -12.33 12.67
CA TRP A 27 -13.80 -10.98 12.94
C TRP A 27 -12.68 -10.93 13.98
N ASN A 28 -12.68 -11.86 14.94
CA ASN A 28 -11.71 -11.91 16.03
C ASN A 28 -10.48 -12.76 15.70
N ASP A 29 -10.42 -13.34 14.50
CA ASP A 29 -9.24 -14.08 14.08
C ASP A 29 -8.04 -13.16 13.96
N VAL A 30 -6.95 -13.51 14.63
CA VAL A 30 -5.66 -12.84 14.48
C VAL A 30 -5.09 -13.17 13.11
N ILE A 31 -4.86 -12.14 12.29
CA ILE A 31 -4.35 -12.29 10.92
C ILE A 31 -3.00 -11.62 10.69
N TYR A 32 -2.57 -10.76 11.63
CA TYR A 32 -1.29 -10.08 11.52
C TYR A 32 -0.65 -9.86 12.90
N LEU A 33 0.67 -10.08 12.96
CA LEU A 33 1.48 -10.08 14.18
C LEU A 33 2.69 -9.13 14.06
N PRO A 34 2.47 -7.80 13.93
CA PRO A 34 3.58 -6.86 13.89
C PRO A 34 4.25 -6.73 15.26
N TYR A 35 5.57 -6.51 15.24
CA TYR A 35 6.33 -6.21 16.44
C TYR A 35 6.49 -4.70 16.60
N SER A 36 6.33 -4.22 17.83
CA SER A 36 6.66 -2.85 18.22
C SER A 36 7.83 -2.84 19.19
N SER A 37 8.57 -1.74 19.25
CA SER A 37 9.66 -1.52 20.21
C SER A 37 9.20 -1.56 21.68
N GLY A 38 7.89 -1.41 21.93
CA GLY A 38 7.32 -1.34 23.27
C GLY A 38 7.75 -0.09 24.03
N THR A 39 6.92 0.38 24.96
CA THR A 39 7.29 1.49 25.86
C THR A 39 8.21 1.05 27.00
N THR A 40 8.44 -0.25 27.15
CA THR A 40 9.20 -0.87 28.24
C THR A 40 10.58 -1.37 27.81
N GLY A 41 11.04 -1.04 26.60
CA GLY A 41 12.34 -1.45 26.05
C GLY A 41 12.43 -2.90 25.53
N LEU A 42 11.38 -3.70 25.74
CA LEU A 42 11.23 -5.04 25.18
C LEU A 42 10.28 -5.02 23.99
N PHE A 43 10.66 -5.68 22.90
CA PHE A 43 9.79 -5.85 21.75
C PHE A 43 8.53 -6.63 22.13
N LYS A 44 7.36 -6.10 21.74
CA LYS A 44 6.07 -6.74 21.97
C LYS A 44 5.41 -7.04 20.64
N CYS A 45 4.95 -8.28 20.51
CA CYS A 45 4.06 -8.68 19.43
C CYS A 45 2.69 -8.06 19.68
N ILE A 46 2.09 -7.49 18.65
CA ILE A 46 0.74 -6.93 18.69
C ILE A 46 -0.14 -7.88 17.89
N GLU A 47 -1.23 -8.35 18.50
CA GLU A 47 -2.22 -9.17 17.82
C GLU A 47 -3.22 -8.27 17.11
N LEU A 48 -3.26 -8.34 15.78
CA LEU A 48 -4.24 -7.63 14.98
C LEU A 48 -5.22 -8.62 14.37
N THR A 49 -6.49 -8.44 14.72
CA THR A 49 -7.57 -9.25 14.20
C THR A 49 -8.05 -8.77 12.83
N ASN A 50 -8.81 -9.61 12.14
CA ASN A 50 -9.48 -9.22 10.91
C ASN A 50 -10.33 -7.95 11.10
N GLY A 51 -11.08 -7.88 12.21
CA GLY A 51 -11.87 -6.71 12.56
C GLY A 51 -11.05 -5.44 12.78
N ASN A 52 -9.85 -5.55 13.38
CA ASN A 52 -8.97 -4.38 13.55
C ASN A 52 -8.54 -3.79 12.19
N LEU A 53 -8.11 -4.65 11.26
CA LEU A 53 -7.65 -4.18 9.94
C LEU A 53 -8.81 -3.66 9.09
N VAL A 54 -9.92 -4.40 9.02
CA VAL A 54 -11.11 -3.98 8.25
C VAL A 54 -11.67 -2.66 8.79
N SER A 55 -11.77 -2.49 10.11
CA SER A 55 -12.26 -1.24 10.70
C SER A 55 -11.37 -0.05 10.33
N THR A 56 -10.04 -0.23 10.33
CA THR A 56 -9.11 0.86 9.99
C THR A 56 -9.21 1.21 8.51
N ILE A 57 -9.25 0.21 7.63
CA ILE A 57 -9.42 0.42 6.18
C ILE A 57 -10.77 1.08 5.88
N HIS A 58 -11.82 0.75 6.63
CA HIS A 58 -13.16 1.32 6.42
C HIS A 58 -13.20 2.84 6.61
N HIS A 59 -12.21 3.47 7.27
CA HIS A 59 -12.16 4.94 7.36
C HIS A 59 -12.18 5.63 6.00
N ILE A 60 -11.67 5.00 4.95
CA ILE A 60 -11.75 5.55 3.59
C ILE A 60 -13.17 5.62 3.06
N SER A 61 -14.17 5.01 3.70
CA SER A 61 -15.59 5.18 3.32
C SER A 61 -16.05 6.63 3.50
N VAL A 62 -15.38 7.38 4.37
CA VAL A 62 -15.57 8.81 4.61
C VAL A 62 -14.78 9.59 3.55
N PRO A 63 -15.44 10.34 2.64
CA PRO A 63 -14.77 11.02 1.53
C PRO A 63 -13.62 11.94 1.96
N GLU A 64 -13.73 12.59 3.12
CA GLU A 64 -12.74 13.52 3.65
C GLU A 64 -11.42 12.85 4.06
N PHE A 65 -11.45 11.54 4.32
CA PHE A 65 -10.26 10.75 4.65
C PHE A 65 -9.73 9.96 3.46
N ARG A 66 -10.38 10.04 2.30
CA ARG A 66 -9.99 9.32 1.09
C ARG A 66 -9.21 10.23 0.15
N ILE A 67 -7.97 9.84 -0.15
CA ILE A 67 -7.12 10.54 -1.12
C ILE A 67 -7.32 9.97 -2.53
N GLN A 68 -7.67 8.69 -2.64
CA GLN A 68 -7.81 7.97 -3.89
C GLN A 68 -9.23 8.00 -4.45
N THR A 69 -9.32 7.75 -5.75
CA THR A 69 -10.58 7.49 -6.43
C THR A 69 -10.80 5.98 -6.57
N LEU A 70 -12.06 5.55 -6.47
CA LEU A 70 -12.41 4.17 -6.80
C LEU A 70 -12.08 3.90 -8.27
N THR A 71 -11.35 2.82 -8.53
CA THR A 71 -10.96 2.46 -9.90
C THR A 71 -12.19 2.20 -10.76
N ASP A 72 -12.17 2.74 -11.97
CA ASP A 72 -13.18 2.48 -12.99
C ASP A 72 -12.55 2.12 -14.35
N GLY A 73 -13.35 2.01 -15.40
CA GLY A 73 -12.85 1.65 -16.74
C GLY A 73 -11.95 2.72 -17.39
N ASN A 74 -11.92 3.93 -16.85
CA ASN A 74 -11.22 5.09 -17.38
C ASN A 74 -10.10 5.60 -16.46
N ASN A 75 -10.22 5.38 -15.15
CA ASN A 75 -9.27 5.85 -14.15
C ASN A 75 -8.82 4.74 -13.21
N GLN A 76 -7.51 4.64 -13.00
CA GLN A 76 -6.90 3.79 -11.99
C GLN A 76 -5.77 4.55 -11.30
N ASP A 77 -5.91 4.78 -10.00
CA ASP A 77 -4.88 5.46 -9.23
C ASP A 77 -3.65 4.55 -9.05
N VAL A 78 -2.47 5.14 -9.18
CA VAL A 78 -1.17 4.45 -9.12
C VAL A 78 -0.36 4.96 -7.93
N PHE A 79 0.22 4.05 -7.15
CA PHE A 79 1.09 4.40 -6.03
C PHE A 79 2.31 3.49 -5.92
N PRO A 80 3.45 4.01 -5.41
CA PRO A 80 4.63 3.20 -5.15
C PRO A 80 4.54 2.55 -3.76
N ALA A 81 4.51 1.22 -3.70
CA ALA A 81 4.59 0.46 -2.45
C ALA A 81 6.06 0.37 -1.99
N ILE A 82 6.56 1.50 -1.47
CA ILE A 82 7.95 1.70 -1.01
C ILE A 82 8.15 1.53 0.50
N LEU A 83 7.06 1.60 1.26
CA LEU A 83 7.09 1.39 2.70
C LEU A 83 7.25 -0.11 3.00
N PRO A 84 8.06 -0.51 3.98
CA PRO A 84 8.25 -1.92 4.29
C PRO A 84 6.92 -2.57 4.75
N MET A 85 6.49 -3.63 4.06
CA MET A 85 5.20 -4.30 4.35
C MET A 85 5.20 -5.09 5.66
N HIS A 86 6.36 -5.36 6.26
CA HIS A 86 6.46 -5.95 7.61
C HIS A 86 6.16 -4.92 8.73
N HIS A 87 6.00 -3.64 8.39
CA HIS A 87 5.57 -2.59 9.30
C HIS A 87 4.07 -2.29 9.07
N ILE A 88 3.30 -2.04 10.15
CA ILE A 88 1.85 -1.84 10.05
C ILE A 88 1.46 -0.73 9.05
N PHE A 89 2.20 0.38 9.04
CA PHE A 89 1.97 1.46 8.09
C PHE A 89 2.13 1.00 6.63
N GLY A 90 3.14 0.18 6.33
CA GLY A 90 3.40 -0.28 4.95
C GLY A 90 2.35 -1.26 4.44
N ILE A 91 1.96 -2.26 5.25
CA ILE A 91 0.91 -3.20 4.82
C ILE A 91 -0.48 -2.55 4.79
N HIS A 92 -0.76 -1.65 5.72
CA HIS A 92 -2.06 -0.98 5.79
C HIS A 92 -2.33 -0.16 4.53
N THR A 93 -1.37 0.64 4.07
CA THR A 93 -1.53 1.45 2.85
C THR A 93 -1.72 0.56 1.62
N VAL A 94 -1.03 -0.57 1.52
CA VAL A 94 -1.23 -1.53 0.43
C VAL A 94 -2.64 -2.10 0.45
N LEU A 95 -3.09 -2.61 1.61
CA LEU A 95 -4.43 -3.20 1.73
C LEU A 95 -5.52 -2.18 1.43
N GLU A 96 -5.40 -0.96 1.97
CA GLU A 96 -6.32 0.14 1.72
C GLU A 96 -6.46 0.42 0.22
N ASN A 97 -5.33 0.58 -0.48
CA ASN A 97 -5.33 0.88 -1.91
C ASN A 97 -5.87 -0.25 -2.78
N LEU A 98 -5.60 -1.51 -2.40
CA LEU A 98 -6.15 -2.68 -3.09
C LEU A 98 -7.67 -2.73 -2.99
N THR A 99 -8.28 -2.26 -1.88
CA THR A 99 -9.76 -2.22 -1.77
C THR A 99 -10.41 -1.25 -2.76
N LEU A 100 -9.66 -0.25 -3.24
CA LEU A 100 -10.10 0.72 -4.25
C LEU A 100 -9.65 0.36 -5.68
N GLY A 101 -8.96 -0.77 -5.85
CA GLY A 101 -8.47 -1.23 -7.15
C GLY A 101 -7.21 -0.51 -7.66
N CYS A 102 -6.51 0.23 -6.81
CA CYS A 102 -5.34 1.01 -7.20
C CYS A 102 -4.19 0.10 -7.68
N LYS A 103 -3.36 0.59 -8.60
CA LYS A 103 -2.16 -0.08 -9.07
C LYS A 103 -1.01 0.16 -8.09
N ALA A 104 -0.55 -0.92 -7.45
CA ALA A 104 0.63 -0.89 -6.57
C ALA A 104 1.90 -1.21 -7.36
N ILE A 105 2.92 -0.35 -7.26
CA ILE A 105 4.25 -0.58 -7.82
C ILE A 105 5.21 -0.91 -6.69
N THR A 106 5.54 -2.19 -6.54
CA THR A 106 6.39 -2.65 -5.43
C THR A 106 7.84 -2.28 -5.64
N ILE A 107 8.42 -1.56 -4.69
CA ILE A 107 9.84 -1.23 -4.65
C ILE A 107 10.41 -1.87 -3.37
N PRO A 108 11.05 -3.05 -3.47
CA PRO A 108 11.43 -3.86 -2.29
C PRO A 108 12.32 -3.14 -1.28
N LYS A 109 13.12 -2.19 -1.75
CA LYS A 109 13.96 -1.32 -0.94
C LYS A 109 14.04 0.03 -1.63
N PHE A 110 13.85 1.10 -0.88
CA PHE A 110 13.99 2.45 -1.43
C PHE A 110 15.37 2.63 -2.06
N ASN A 111 15.36 2.92 -3.37
CA ASN A 111 16.48 3.36 -4.16
C ASN A 111 16.02 4.63 -4.89
N LYS A 112 16.85 5.67 -4.87
CA LYS A 112 16.51 6.99 -5.44
C LYS A 112 16.30 6.92 -6.95
N GLU A 113 17.18 6.22 -7.68
CA GLU A 113 17.11 6.04 -9.13
C GLU A 113 15.81 5.31 -9.49
N THR A 114 15.57 4.15 -8.86
CA THR A 114 14.33 3.37 -9.10
C THR A 114 13.07 4.16 -8.77
N PHE A 115 13.09 4.96 -7.69
CA PHE A 115 11.94 5.79 -7.33
C PHE A 115 11.68 6.88 -8.36
N ILE A 116 12.73 7.54 -8.87
CA ILE A 116 12.61 8.55 -9.92
C ILE A 116 12.12 7.90 -11.21
N ASP A 117 12.68 6.76 -11.61
CA ASP A 117 12.25 6.03 -12.79
C ASP A 117 10.76 5.69 -12.72
N VAL A 118 10.29 5.21 -11.57
CA VAL A 118 8.87 4.91 -11.35
C VAL A 118 8.04 6.20 -11.37
N LEU A 119 8.52 7.29 -10.77
CA LEU A 119 7.83 8.57 -10.79
C LEU A 119 7.63 9.10 -12.23
N GLU A 120 8.66 9.00 -13.08
CA GLU A 120 8.63 9.48 -14.46
C GLU A 120 7.77 8.61 -15.37
N ASN A 121 7.84 7.29 -15.23
CA ASN A 121 7.24 6.37 -16.19
C ASN A 121 5.82 5.94 -15.84
N GLU A 122 5.43 5.96 -14.55
CA GLU A 122 4.22 5.28 -14.08
C GLU A 122 3.10 6.22 -13.63
N LYS A 123 3.27 7.54 -13.81
CA LYS A 123 2.25 8.57 -13.52
C LYS A 123 1.64 8.40 -12.12
N LEU A 124 2.48 8.38 -11.11
CA LEU A 124 2.06 8.21 -9.72
C LEU A 124 1.02 9.26 -9.33
N THR A 125 -0.08 8.81 -8.76
CA THR A 125 -1.20 9.67 -8.33
C THR A 125 -1.04 10.14 -6.90
N HIS A 126 -0.45 9.30 -6.05
CA HIS A 126 -0.21 9.59 -4.65
C HIS A 126 0.93 8.74 -4.09
N CYS A 127 1.47 9.14 -2.94
CA CYS A 127 2.58 8.46 -2.29
C CYS A 127 2.47 8.56 -0.76
N TYR A 128 2.71 7.45 -0.07
CA TYR A 128 2.78 7.41 1.39
C TYR A 128 4.23 7.47 1.86
N LEU A 129 4.55 8.48 2.67
CA LEU A 129 5.91 8.75 3.10
C LEU A 129 6.01 8.84 4.61
N ALA A 130 6.95 8.11 5.19
CA ALA A 130 7.39 8.38 6.56
C ALA A 130 8.28 9.65 6.58
N PRO A 131 8.37 10.38 7.71
CA PRO A 131 9.14 11.63 7.78
C PRO A 131 10.60 11.53 7.29
N PRO A 132 11.36 10.46 7.59
CA PRO A 132 12.72 10.33 7.05
C PRO A 132 12.74 10.20 5.52
N LEU A 133 11.73 9.53 4.96
CA LEU A 133 11.63 9.29 3.53
C LEU A 133 11.20 10.55 2.77
N SER A 134 10.28 11.33 3.34
CA SER A 134 9.91 12.63 2.75
C SER A 134 11.10 13.58 2.68
N ILE A 135 11.92 13.65 3.73
CA ILE A 135 13.17 14.43 3.70
C ILE A 135 14.10 13.91 2.60
N ALA A 136 14.32 12.60 2.52
CA ALA A 136 15.19 11.99 1.52
C ALA A 136 14.75 12.26 0.07
N ILE A 137 13.45 12.40 -0.15
CA ILE A 137 12.84 12.72 -1.45
C ILE A 137 12.94 14.22 -1.75
N VAL A 138 12.63 15.10 -0.79
CA VAL A 138 12.66 16.56 -0.99
C VAL A 138 14.06 17.06 -1.36
N ILE A 139 15.11 16.41 -0.87
CA ILE A 139 16.49 16.77 -1.21
C ILE A 139 16.97 16.22 -2.57
N LEU A 140 16.11 15.53 -3.33
CA LEU A 140 16.47 15.04 -4.66
C LEU A 140 16.53 16.21 -5.65
N PRO A 141 17.69 16.45 -6.31
CA PRO A 141 17.82 17.54 -7.27
C PRO A 141 16.77 17.51 -8.38
N GLN A 142 16.37 16.33 -8.84
CA GLN A 142 15.37 16.14 -9.89
C GLN A 142 13.99 16.71 -9.51
N LEU A 143 13.62 16.65 -8.22
CA LEU A 143 12.37 17.24 -7.72
C LEU A 143 12.50 18.75 -7.47
N ILE A 144 13.67 19.23 -7.05
CA ILE A 144 13.91 20.65 -6.74
C ILE A 144 14.00 21.51 -7.99
N PHE A 145 14.70 21.02 -9.03
CA PHE A 145 14.96 21.79 -10.25
C PHE A 145 13.90 21.60 -11.34
N GLY A 146 12.78 20.94 -10.99
CA GLY A 146 11.64 20.73 -11.84
C GLY A 146 11.81 19.50 -12.72
N PHE A 147 10.93 18.51 -12.53
CA PHE A 147 10.62 17.58 -13.60
C PHE A 147 10.12 18.39 -14.78
N GLN A 148 10.88 18.41 -15.88
CA GLN A 148 10.34 18.79 -17.18
C GLN A 148 9.40 17.67 -17.62
N CYS A 149 8.23 17.56 -16.99
CA CYS A 149 7.13 16.78 -17.52
C CYS A 149 6.72 17.44 -18.83
N ASN A 150 7.23 16.91 -19.93
CA ASN A 150 6.72 17.22 -21.26
C ASN A 150 5.28 16.68 -21.32
N TYR A 151 4.31 17.58 -21.17
CA TYR A 151 2.90 17.33 -21.50
C TYR A 151 2.70 17.39 -23.02
#